data_AF-A0A0D9Y0F5-F1
#
_entry.id   AF-A0A0D9Y0F5-F1
#
_cell.length_a   1.000
_cell.length_b   1.000
_cell.length_c   1.000
_cell.angle_alpha   90.00
_cell.angle_beta   90.00
_cell.angle_gamma   90.00
#
_symmetry.space_group_name_H-M   'P 1'
#
loop_
_entity.id
_entity.type
_entity.pdbx_description
1 polymer ?
#
loop_
_entity_poly.entity_id
_entity_poly.type
_entity_poly.pdbx_seq_one_letter_code
_entity_poly.pdbx_strand_id
1 'polypeptide(L)'
;MTLTIPDDVRAKAEVYTGDEAGQIKTRLLLEETGLPSGLLPLRDIIECGYVEETGFVWLKQKKKVDHYFAGAGRHVTYGAEVSAVAEKGRLKKITGVKAKELLIWVTLHEICVDDPPTGKLVCKAIGGLSRSFPVEAFEADGPPPQPKNNLAAGEVVAKKESNGEEKKEEEKEEEKAIDEIDEKMKEMNKGEVVQAEGVAAKN
;
A
#
# COMPACT_ATOMS: atom_id res chain seq x y z
N MET A 1 -5.50 1.06 -17.39
CA MET A 1 -5.58 2.48 -17.79
C MET A 1 -4.61 3.22 -16.91
N THR A 2 -3.72 4.02 -17.47
CA THR A 2 -2.77 4.83 -16.71
C THR A 2 -3.47 6.05 -16.14
N LEU A 3 -3.17 6.42 -14.90
CA LEU A 3 -3.69 7.60 -14.23
C LEU A 3 -2.98 8.85 -14.77
N THR A 4 -3.53 9.43 -15.83
CA THR A 4 -3.10 10.73 -16.34
C THR A 4 -3.60 11.84 -15.42
N ILE A 5 -2.69 12.49 -14.70
CA ILE A 5 -2.99 13.71 -13.94
C ILE A 5 -2.85 14.89 -14.90
N PRO A 6 -3.86 15.78 -15.02
CA PRO A 6 -3.77 16.98 -15.85
C PRO A 6 -2.61 17.90 -15.43
N ASP A 7 -2.00 18.60 -16.39
CA ASP A 7 -0.85 19.47 -16.12
C ASP A 7 -1.20 20.67 -15.24
N ASP A 8 -2.44 21.17 -15.30
CA ASP A 8 -2.96 22.22 -14.41
C ASP A 8 -3.11 21.74 -12.96
N VAL A 9 -3.49 20.47 -12.76
CA VAL A 9 -3.54 19.84 -11.43
C VAL A 9 -2.12 19.60 -10.91
N ARG A 10 -1.20 19.16 -11.77
CA ARG A 10 0.23 18.98 -11.41
C ARG A 10 0.93 20.29 -11.09
N ALA A 11 0.63 21.38 -11.80
CA ALA A 11 1.21 22.70 -11.54
C ALA A 11 0.77 23.31 -10.19
N LYS A 12 -0.38 22.86 -9.65
CA LYS A 12 -0.90 23.22 -8.32
C LYS A 12 -0.51 22.24 -7.20
N ALA A 13 0.17 21.15 -7.54
CA ALA A 13 0.47 20.08 -6.61
C ALA A 13 1.89 20.17 -6.05
N GLU A 14 2.03 19.85 -4.78
CA GLU A 14 3.31 19.42 -4.23
C GLU A 14 3.59 17.99 -4.71
N VAL A 15 4.51 17.84 -5.66
CA VAL A 15 4.90 16.54 -6.21
C VAL A 15 6.25 16.11 -5.62
N TYR A 16 6.25 14.93 -5.00
CA TYR A 16 7.41 14.29 -4.41
C TYR A 16 7.75 13.03 -5.21
N THR A 17 9.05 12.78 -5.40
CA THR A 17 9.55 11.63 -6.17
C THR A 17 10.47 10.75 -5.33
N GLY A 18 10.41 9.45 -5.58
CA GLY A 18 11.18 8.44 -4.84
C GLY A 18 10.49 7.93 -3.57
N ASP A 19 10.95 6.75 -3.13
CA ASP A 19 10.24 5.93 -2.14
C ASP A 19 10.25 6.53 -0.73
N GLU A 20 11.42 6.95 -0.24
CA GLU A 20 11.58 7.54 1.09
C GLU A 20 10.73 8.81 1.26
N ALA A 21 10.85 9.77 0.32
CA ALA A 21 10.07 10.99 0.33
C ALA A 21 8.55 10.73 0.23
N GLY A 22 8.15 9.78 -0.63
CA GLY A 22 6.77 9.38 -0.79
C GLY A 22 6.17 8.75 0.48
N GLN A 23 6.90 7.86 1.16
CA GLN A 23 6.44 7.23 2.39
C GLN A 23 6.31 8.24 3.53
N ILE A 24 7.29 9.14 3.68
CA ILE A 24 7.23 10.24 4.67
C ILE A 24 5.99 11.10 4.43
N LYS A 25 5.80 11.59 3.19
CA LYS A 25 4.70 12.51 2.86
C LYS A 25 3.33 11.84 2.92
N THR A 26 3.21 10.58 2.52
CA THR A 26 1.97 9.81 2.66
C THR A 26 1.57 9.66 4.13
N ARG A 27 2.54 9.39 5.03
CA ARG A 27 2.26 9.24 6.46
C ARG A 27 1.85 10.56 7.12
N LEU A 28 2.55 11.66 6.78
CA LEU A 28 2.20 13.00 7.25
C LEU A 28 0.78 13.39 6.81
N LEU A 29 0.40 13.13 5.55
CA LEU A 29 -0.96 13.38 5.05
C LEU A 29 -2.03 12.57 5.83
N LEU A 30 -1.74 11.32 6.19
CA LEU A 30 -2.65 10.50 7.01
C LEU A 30 -2.78 11.10 8.42
N GLU A 31 -1.68 11.51 9.04
CA GLU A 31 -1.66 12.15 10.36
C GLU A 31 -2.43 13.50 10.37
N GLU A 32 -2.18 14.37 9.39
CA GLU A 32 -2.88 15.66 9.20
C GLU A 32 -4.38 15.48 8.95
N THR A 33 -4.77 14.41 8.24
CA THR A 33 -6.17 14.05 8.04
C THR A 33 -6.77 13.28 9.22
N GLY A 34 -6.01 12.93 10.26
CA GLY A 34 -6.51 12.13 11.40
C GLY A 34 -6.90 10.70 11.02
N LEU A 35 -6.25 10.15 9.99
CA LEU A 35 -6.35 8.75 9.58
C LEU A 35 -5.12 7.96 10.08
N PRO A 36 -5.26 6.66 10.34
CA PRO A 36 -4.17 5.87 10.90
C PRO A 36 -2.96 5.79 9.97
N SER A 37 -1.77 5.88 10.56
CA SER A 37 -0.51 6.13 9.87
C SER A 37 -0.04 5.00 8.94
N GLY A 38 -0.50 3.75 9.19
CA GLY A 38 -0.20 2.57 8.39
C GLY A 38 -1.28 2.21 7.36
N LEU A 39 -2.33 3.03 7.18
CA LEU A 39 -3.45 2.76 6.27
C LEU A 39 -3.02 2.57 4.80
N LEU A 40 -1.86 3.12 4.42
CA LEU A 40 -1.26 3.03 3.09
C LEU A 40 0.15 2.42 3.19
N PRO A 41 0.28 1.08 3.26
CA PRO A 41 1.57 0.36 3.32
C PRO A 41 2.22 0.26 1.92
N LEU A 42 2.48 1.43 1.33
CA LEU A 42 3.03 1.58 -0.02
C LEU A 42 4.52 1.26 -0.04
N ARG A 43 5.02 0.80 -1.18
CA ARG A 43 6.42 0.43 -1.43
C ARG A 43 6.78 0.80 -2.86
N ASP A 44 8.07 1.03 -3.12
CA ASP A 44 8.57 1.38 -4.45
C ASP A 44 7.84 2.60 -5.05
N ILE A 45 7.57 3.62 -4.24
CA ILE A 45 6.90 4.85 -4.70
C ILE A 45 7.81 5.57 -5.71
N ILE A 46 7.24 5.87 -6.88
CA ILE A 46 7.88 6.62 -7.96
C ILE A 46 7.57 8.10 -7.80
N GLU A 47 6.29 8.42 -7.57
CA GLU A 47 5.73 9.76 -7.55
C GLU A 47 4.54 9.77 -6.60
N CYS A 48 4.43 10.75 -5.71
CA CYS A 48 3.18 11.11 -5.07
C CYS A 48 2.94 12.62 -5.18
N GLY A 49 1.71 13.02 -5.44
CA GLY A 49 1.33 14.43 -5.53
C GLY A 49 0.14 14.74 -4.64
N TYR A 50 0.16 15.93 -4.03
CA TYR A 50 -0.91 16.45 -3.18
C TYR A 50 -1.27 17.88 -3.60
N VAL A 51 -2.57 18.17 -3.73
CA VAL A 51 -3.10 19.50 -4.06
C VAL A 51 -3.83 20.05 -2.85
N GLU A 52 -3.17 20.90 -2.06
CA GLU A 52 -3.70 21.50 -0.83
C GLU A 52 -5.08 22.16 -1.04
N GLU A 53 -5.25 22.92 -2.14
CA GLU A 53 -6.51 23.61 -2.49
C GLU A 53 -7.73 22.68 -2.56
N THR A 54 -7.54 21.41 -2.91
CA THR A 54 -8.65 20.46 -3.20
C THR A 54 -8.62 19.19 -2.35
N GLY A 55 -7.54 18.96 -1.60
CA GLY A 55 -7.24 17.69 -0.95
C GLY A 55 -6.93 16.54 -1.92
N PHE A 56 -6.85 16.78 -3.24
CA PHE A 56 -6.62 15.69 -4.20
C PHE A 56 -5.20 15.13 -4.04
N VAL A 57 -5.12 13.81 -3.87
CA VAL A 57 -3.86 13.06 -3.73
C VAL A 57 -3.79 11.96 -4.79
N TRP A 58 -2.61 11.75 -5.35
CA TRP A 58 -2.30 10.57 -6.16
C TRP A 58 -0.94 10.00 -5.80
N LEU A 59 -0.80 8.68 -5.92
CA LEU A 59 0.41 7.94 -5.62
C LEU A 59 0.67 6.92 -6.75
N LYS A 60 1.92 6.84 -7.20
CA LYS A 60 2.38 5.91 -8.24
C LYS A 60 3.53 5.08 -7.70
N GLN A 61 3.46 3.77 -7.90
CA GLN A 61 4.42 2.78 -7.41
C GLN A 61 4.76 1.78 -8.52
N LYS A 62 5.96 1.19 -8.49
CA LYS A 62 6.47 0.33 -9.59
C LYS A 62 5.56 -0.86 -9.92
N LYS A 63 4.92 -1.45 -8.91
CA LYS A 63 4.07 -2.64 -9.01
C LYS A 63 2.90 -2.52 -8.03
N LYS A 64 1.81 -3.25 -8.26
CA LYS A 64 0.76 -3.42 -7.23
C LYS A 64 1.36 -4.03 -5.96
N VAL A 65 0.81 -3.68 -4.80
CA VAL A 65 1.18 -4.25 -3.49
C VAL A 65 -0.05 -4.89 -2.88
N ASP A 66 0.07 -6.16 -2.49
CA ASP A 66 -0.93 -6.88 -1.71
C ASP A 66 -0.47 -6.88 -0.24
N HIS A 67 -1.32 -6.43 0.68
CA HIS A 67 -1.03 -6.34 2.11
C HIS A 67 -2.10 -7.07 2.93
N TYR A 68 -1.73 -7.55 4.12
CA TYR A 68 -2.64 -8.17 5.07
C TYR A 68 -2.58 -7.44 6.41
N PHE A 69 -3.61 -6.66 6.71
CA PHE A 69 -3.78 -6.01 8.00
C PHE A 69 -4.19 -7.07 9.03
N ALA A 70 -3.22 -7.53 9.83
CA ALA A 70 -3.45 -8.56 10.84
C ALA A 70 -4.49 -8.13 11.88
N GLY A 71 -4.41 -6.89 12.38
CA GLY A 71 -5.36 -6.32 13.35
C GLY A 71 -6.80 -6.20 12.80
N ALA A 72 -6.97 -6.11 11.48
CA ALA A 72 -8.28 -6.05 10.82
C ALA A 72 -8.73 -7.40 10.24
N GLY A 73 -7.87 -8.42 10.28
CA GLY A 73 -8.08 -9.72 9.63
C GLY A 73 -8.27 -9.62 8.11
N ARG A 74 -7.56 -8.69 7.44
CA ARG A 74 -7.98 -8.20 6.11
C ARG A 74 -6.89 -8.09 5.06
N HIS A 75 -7.08 -8.79 3.94
CA HIS A 75 -6.32 -8.52 2.71
C HIS A 75 -6.82 -7.27 1.98
N VAL A 76 -5.88 -6.42 1.57
CA VAL A 76 -6.09 -5.22 0.78
C VAL A 76 -5.03 -5.16 -0.34
N THR A 77 -5.45 -4.85 -1.56
CA THR A 77 -4.58 -4.64 -2.73
C THR A 77 -4.55 -3.17 -3.08
N TYR A 78 -3.36 -2.63 -3.22
CA TYR A 78 -3.08 -1.29 -3.74
C TYR A 78 -2.53 -1.43 -5.17
N GLY A 79 -3.16 -0.75 -6.12
CA GLY A 79 -2.73 -0.73 -7.52
C GLY A 79 -1.39 -0.03 -7.72
N ALA A 80 -0.83 -0.14 -8.93
CA ALA A 80 0.36 0.62 -9.31
C ALA A 80 0.11 2.15 -9.29
N GLU A 81 -1.16 2.56 -9.38
CA GLU A 81 -1.60 3.94 -9.27
C GLU A 81 -2.84 3.98 -8.36
N VAL A 82 -2.81 4.88 -7.38
CA VAL A 82 -3.85 5.10 -6.36
C VAL A 82 -4.17 6.59 -6.35
N SER A 83 -5.44 6.97 -6.17
CA SER A 83 -5.81 8.36 -5.94
C SER A 83 -7.01 8.48 -5.02
N ALA A 84 -7.15 9.63 -4.38
CA ALA A 84 -8.25 9.97 -3.48
C ALA A 84 -8.40 11.49 -3.36
N VAL A 85 -9.45 11.93 -2.67
CA VAL A 85 -9.58 13.28 -2.12
C VAL A 85 -9.50 13.16 -0.60
N ALA A 86 -8.45 13.73 -0.03
CA ALA A 86 -8.20 13.83 1.39
C ALA A 86 -9.05 14.97 2.00
N GLU A 87 -9.77 14.64 3.05
CA GLU A 87 -10.54 15.56 3.89
C GLU A 87 -10.23 15.22 5.37
N LYS A 88 -10.57 16.12 6.29
CA LYS A 88 -10.43 15.84 7.72
C LYS A 88 -11.25 14.60 8.11
N GLY A 89 -10.57 13.61 8.68
CA GLY A 89 -11.08 12.30 9.09
C GLY A 89 -11.39 11.35 7.93
N ARG A 90 -10.99 11.62 6.68
CA ARG A 90 -11.59 10.93 5.53
C ARG A 90 -10.81 10.97 4.22
N LEU A 91 -10.85 9.86 3.48
CA LEU A 91 -10.49 9.78 2.05
C LEU A 91 -11.75 9.46 1.24
N LYS A 92 -12.11 10.31 0.28
CA LYS A 92 -13.22 10.10 -0.67
C LYS A 92 -12.70 9.80 -2.07
N LYS A 93 -13.58 9.31 -2.95
CA LYS A 93 -13.31 9.03 -4.38
C LYS A 93 -12.06 8.17 -4.58
N ILE A 94 -11.84 7.22 -3.67
CA ILE A 94 -10.66 6.35 -3.70
C ILE A 94 -10.67 5.53 -5.00
N THR A 95 -9.53 5.47 -5.67
CA THR A 95 -9.27 4.59 -6.82
C THR A 95 -8.01 3.78 -6.58
N GLY A 96 -7.89 2.63 -7.26
CA GLY A 96 -6.73 1.75 -7.14
C GLY A 96 -6.70 0.84 -5.91
N VAL A 97 -7.60 1.00 -4.93
CA VAL A 97 -7.64 0.19 -3.70
C VAL A 97 -8.79 -0.83 -3.71
N LYS A 98 -8.48 -2.09 -3.37
CA LYS A 98 -9.46 -3.19 -3.25
C LYS A 98 -9.27 -3.97 -1.94
N ALA A 99 -10.33 -4.50 -1.35
CA ALA A 99 -10.26 -5.25 -0.08
C ALA A 99 -11.13 -6.52 -0.11
N LYS A 100 -10.73 -7.56 0.66
CA LYS A 100 -11.36 -8.91 0.79
C LYS A 100 -12.23 -9.26 -0.43
N GLU A 101 -13.56 -9.37 -0.35
CA GLU A 101 -14.54 -9.55 0.73
C GLU A 101 -15.11 -10.96 0.60
N LEU A 102 -15.04 -11.78 1.66
CA LEU A 102 -15.27 -13.22 1.59
C LEU A 102 -14.43 -13.86 0.47
N LEU A 103 -15.02 -14.05 -0.71
CA LEU A 103 -14.40 -14.64 -1.91
C LEU A 103 -14.17 -13.65 -3.06
N ILE A 104 -14.64 -12.39 -2.98
CA ILE A 104 -14.66 -11.44 -4.12
C ILE A 104 -13.98 -10.09 -3.82
N TRP A 105 -13.00 -9.69 -4.61
CA TRP A 105 -12.34 -8.38 -4.45
C TRP A 105 -13.26 -7.19 -4.71
N VAL A 106 -13.58 -6.41 -3.67
CA VAL A 106 -14.39 -5.19 -3.79
C VAL A 106 -13.54 -3.93 -3.77
N THR A 107 -13.82 -2.98 -4.68
CA THR A 107 -13.14 -1.68 -4.73
C THR A 107 -13.63 -0.77 -3.63
N LEU A 108 -12.72 -0.13 -2.88
CA LEU A 108 -13.05 0.90 -1.89
C LEU A 108 -13.23 2.25 -2.59
N HIS A 109 -14.20 3.06 -2.13
CA HIS A 109 -14.44 4.41 -2.66
C HIS A 109 -14.40 5.50 -1.58
N GLU A 110 -14.61 5.16 -0.31
CA GLU A 110 -14.47 6.07 0.83
C GLU A 110 -13.91 5.30 2.03
N ILE A 111 -13.03 5.96 2.80
CA ILE A 111 -12.61 5.55 4.14
C ILE A 111 -12.81 6.75 5.05
N CYS A 112 -13.46 6.58 6.20
CA CYS A 112 -13.68 7.64 7.19
C CYS A 112 -13.47 7.13 8.61
N VAL A 113 -12.95 7.98 9.50
CA VAL A 113 -13.15 7.86 10.95
C VAL A 113 -14.38 8.67 11.37
N ASP A 114 -14.98 8.31 12.50
CA ASP A 114 -16.10 9.08 13.07
C ASP A 114 -15.64 10.45 13.58
N ASP A 115 -16.54 11.44 13.58
CA ASP A 115 -16.35 12.74 14.23
C ASP A 115 -17.52 12.97 15.21
N PRO A 116 -17.30 12.98 16.54
CA PRO A 116 -16.01 12.87 17.22
C PRO A 116 -15.36 11.47 17.08
N PRO A 117 -14.01 11.37 17.18
CA PRO A 117 -13.30 10.09 17.03
C PRO A 117 -13.74 9.02 18.03
N THR A 118 -14.34 7.94 17.54
CA THR A 118 -14.80 6.79 18.33
C THR A 118 -13.75 5.68 18.47
N GLY A 119 -12.55 5.88 17.93
CA GLY A 119 -11.53 4.84 17.76
C GLY A 119 -11.84 3.85 16.62
N LYS A 120 -12.83 4.16 15.76
CA LYS A 120 -13.23 3.31 14.62
C LYS A 120 -12.94 3.96 13.27
N LEU A 121 -12.46 3.13 12.35
CA LEU A 121 -12.31 3.42 10.94
C LEU A 121 -13.36 2.62 10.15
N VAL A 122 -14.00 3.26 9.17
CA VAL A 122 -15.06 2.70 8.34
C VAL A 122 -14.63 2.72 6.88
N CYS A 123 -14.46 1.55 6.28
CA CYS A 123 -14.24 1.39 4.84
C CYS A 123 -15.58 1.19 4.12
N LYS A 124 -15.83 1.96 3.05
CA LYS A 124 -17.00 1.82 2.18
C LYS A 124 -16.57 1.33 0.80
N ALA A 125 -17.11 0.20 0.39
CA ALA A 125 -16.91 -0.41 -0.91
C ALA A 125 -17.99 0.03 -1.91
N ILE A 126 -17.67 -0.03 -3.20
CA ILE A 126 -18.67 0.13 -4.27
C ILE A 126 -19.69 -1.02 -4.15
N GLY A 127 -20.99 -0.71 -4.32
CA GLY A 127 -22.08 -1.65 -4.09
C GLY A 127 -22.72 -1.58 -2.69
N GLY A 128 -22.40 -0.56 -1.89
CA GLY A 128 -23.08 -0.27 -0.62
C GLY A 128 -22.60 -1.08 0.58
N LEU A 129 -21.59 -1.95 0.42
CA LEU A 129 -20.96 -2.65 1.53
C LEU A 129 -20.09 -1.67 2.35
N SER A 130 -20.29 -1.65 3.67
CA SER A 130 -19.41 -0.96 4.61
C SER A 130 -18.93 -1.92 5.70
N ARG A 131 -17.70 -1.70 6.18
CA ARG A 131 -17.10 -2.43 7.30
C ARG A 131 -16.42 -1.44 8.23
N SER A 132 -16.54 -1.68 9.54
CA SER A 132 -15.91 -0.88 10.58
C SER A 132 -14.91 -1.73 11.36
N PHE A 133 -13.78 -1.13 11.70
CA PHE A 133 -12.61 -1.74 12.32
C PHE A 133 -12.03 -0.77 13.36
N PRO A 134 -11.26 -1.22 14.36
CA PRO A 134 -10.51 -0.32 15.22
C PRO A 134 -9.43 0.42 14.42
N VAL A 135 -9.17 1.69 14.75
CA VAL A 135 -8.12 2.51 14.10
C VAL A 135 -6.73 1.88 14.28
N GLU A 136 -6.46 1.33 15.47
CA GLU A 136 -5.23 0.63 15.85
C GLU A 136 -4.84 -0.50 14.89
N ALA A 137 -5.80 -1.14 14.21
CA ALA A 137 -5.55 -2.20 13.24
C ALA A 137 -4.86 -1.74 11.94
N PHE A 138 -4.70 -0.42 11.75
CA PHE A 138 -4.10 0.20 10.58
C PHE A 138 -2.97 1.17 10.97
N GLU A 139 -2.53 1.20 12.23
CA GLU A 139 -1.34 1.97 12.59
C GLU A 139 -0.06 1.31 12.07
N ALA A 140 0.99 2.10 11.85
CA ALA A 140 2.29 1.56 11.45
C ALA A 140 3.03 0.99 12.66
N ASP A 141 3.66 -0.19 12.52
CA ASP A 141 4.47 -0.87 13.55
C ASP A 141 5.79 -0.13 13.93
N GLY A 142 5.92 1.16 13.61
CA GLY A 142 7.10 1.96 13.90
C GLY A 142 6.81 3.47 13.80
N PRO A 143 7.54 4.31 14.56
CA PRO A 143 7.25 5.74 14.72
C PRO A 143 7.22 6.48 13.37
N PRO A 144 6.41 7.55 13.24
CA PRO A 144 6.40 8.39 12.05
C PRO A 144 7.80 8.96 11.79
N PRO A 145 8.27 8.97 10.52
CA PRO A 145 9.58 9.49 10.19
C PRO A 145 9.61 11.00 10.41
N GLN A 146 10.32 11.41 11.47
CA GLN A 146 10.48 12.79 11.89
C GLN A 146 11.02 13.65 10.72
N PRO A 147 10.34 14.72 10.29
CA PRO A 147 10.86 15.61 9.27
C PRO A 147 12.12 16.31 9.81
N LYS A 148 13.26 16.08 9.14
CA LYS A 148 14.56 16.70 9.48
C LYS A 148 14.58 18.17 9.08
N ASN A 149 13.84 19.01 9.80
CA ASN A 149 13.91 20.46 9.67
C ASN A 149 15.27 20.97 10.18
N ASN A 150 16.18 21.31 9.27
CA ASN A 150 17.32 22.16 9.56
C ASN A 150 17.59 23.06 8.35
N LEU A 151 17.14 24.30 8.43
CA LEU A 151 17.46 25.36 7.48
C LEU A 151 18.56 26.25 8.10
N ALA A 152 19.80 26.07 7.66
CA ALA A 152 20.90 26.99 7.93
C ALA A 152 21.85 26.99 6.72
N ALA A 153 22.07 28.16 6.12
CA ALA A 153 22.97 28.31 4.99
C ALA A 153 24.44 28.23 5.45
N GLY A 154 25.29 27.56 4.67
CA GLY A 154 26.72 27.46 4.94
C GLY A 154 27.44 26.48 4.00
N GLU A 155 28.20 27.02 3.06
CA GLU A 155 29.12 26.29 2.19
C GLU A 155 30.29 25.69 3.00
N VAL A 156 30.62 24.39 2.86
CA VAL A 156 31.93 23.88 2.38
C VAL A 156 32.06 22.34 2.41
N VAL A 157 32.85 21.86 1.46
CA VAL A 157 33.36 20.50 1.20
C VAL A 157 34.08 19.83 2.39
N ALA A 158 33.83 18.53 2.65
CA ALA A 158 34.87 17.49 2.86
C ALA A 158 34.32 16.05 3.05
N LYS A 159 35.07 15.07 2.54
CA LYS A 159 34.82 13.62 2.67
C LYS A 159 34.75 13.11 4.13
N LYS A 160 33.96 12.05 4.36
CA LYS A 160 34.52 10.81 4.92
C LYS A 160 33.74 9.56 4.50
N GLU A 161 34.48 8.50 4.21
CA GLU A 161 34.01 7.18 3.79
C GLU A 161 33.81 6.23 4.99
N SER A 162 33.33 5.01 4.72
CA SER A 162 33.05 3.88 5.63
C SER A 162 31.79 4.00 6.51
N ASN A 163 31.08 2.91 6.85
CA ASN A 163 31.38 1.49 6.60
C ASN A 163 30.13 0.74 6.12
N GLY A 164 30.29 -0.24 5.24
CA GLY A 164 29.19 -1.06 4.74
C GLY A 164 29.62 -2.50 4.54
N GLU A 165 29.31 -3.35 5.53
CA GLU A 165 29.43 -4.81 5.46
C GLU A 165 28.64 -5.41 6.63
N GLU A 166 27.38 -5.80 6.38
CA GLU A 166 26.63 -6.78 7.20
C GLU A 166 25.30 -7.20 6.54
N LYS A 167 24.66 -6.31 5.77
CA LYS A 167 23.32 -6.55 5.21
C LYS A 167 23.23 -7.56 4.03
N LYS A 168 24.28 -8.33 3.76
CA LYS A 168 24.42 -9.17 2.55
C LYS A 168 24.21 -10.67 2.78
N GLU A 169 24.03 -11.08 4.03
CA GLU A 169 23.77 -12.50 4.37
C GLU A 169 22.26 -12.79 4.47
N GLU A 170 21.45 -11.91 5.08
CA GLU A 170 19.98 -12.11 5.18
C GLU A 170 19.29 -12.20 3.82
N GLU A 171 19.54 -11.27 2.88
CA GLU A 171 18.91 -11.29 1.55
C GLU A 171 19.17 -12.60 0.78
N LYS A 172 20.30 -13.26 1.06
CA LYS A 172 20.72 -14.47 0.34
C LYS A 172 20.16 -15.76 0.93
N GLU A 173 19.70 -15.72 2.19
CA GLU A 173 18.99 -16.83 2.83
C GLU A 173 17.49 -16.79 2.50
N GLU A 174 16.89 -15.60 2.46
CA GLU A 174 15.48 -15.42 2.09
C GLU A 174 15.21 -15.76 0.60
N GLU A 175 16.08 -15.35 -0.34
CA GLU A 175 15.96 -15.71 -1.76
C GLU A 175 16.01 -17.24 -1.97
N LYS A 176 16.87 -17.94 -1.21
CA LYS A 176 17.00 -19.40 -1.27
C LYS A 176 15.79 -20.14 -0.72
N ALA A 177 15.17 -19.61 0.34
CA ALA A 177 13.96 -20.20 0.91
C ALA A 177 12.76 -20.08 -0.03
N ILE A 178 12.68 -19.01 -0.81
CA ILE A 178 11.63 -18.79 -1.81
C ILE A 178 11.75 -19.80 -2.96
N ASP A 179 12.96 -20.01 -3.49
CA ASP A 179 13.20 -20.99 -4.56
C ASP A 179 12.85 -22.44 -4.13
N GLU A 180 13.20 -22.85 -2.91
CA GLU A 180 12.90 -24.20 -2.41
C GLU A 180 11.37 -24.44 -2.23
N ILE A 181 10.62 -23.38 -1.89
CA ILE A 181 9.16 -23.43 -1.79
C ILE A 181 8.51 -23.53 -3.17
N ASP A 182 8.98 -22.79 -4.17
CA ASP A 182 8.45 -22.85 -5.54
C ASP A 182 8.75 -24.19 -6.24
N GLU A 183 9.92 -24.79 -5.97
CA GLU A 183 10.25 -26.13 -6.47
C GLU A 183 9.35 -27.21 -5.83
N LYS A 184 9.13 -27.16 -4.51
CA LYS A 184 8.18 -28.06 -3.81
C LYS A 184 6.74 -27.92 -4.32
N MET A 185 6.27 -26.70 -4.61
CA MET A 185 4.95 -26.50 -5.22
C MET A 185 4.85 -27.10 -6.63
N LYS A 186 5.94 -27.07 -7.42
CA LYS A 186 5.99 -27.70 -8.75
C LYS A 186 6.01 -29.22 -8.69
N GLU A 187 6.64 -29.83 -7.69
CA GLU A 187 6.60 -31.29 -7.50
C GLU A 187 5.21 -31.79 -7.09
N MET A 188 4.54 -31.10 -6.16
CA MET A 188 3.17 -31.45 -5.74
C MET A 188 2.16 -31.43 -6.90
N ASN A 189 2.41 -30.62 -7.93
CA ASN A 189 1.51 -30.48 -9.10
C ASN A 189 1.79 -31.50 -10.23
N LYS A 190 2.70 -32.46 -10.04
CA LYS A 190 2.97 -33.56 -10.99
C LYS A 190 2.30 -34.90 -10.62
N GLY A 191 1.56 -34.95 -9.51
CA GLY A 191 1.02 -36.20 -8.95
C GLY A 191 -0.28 -36.72 -9.57
N GLU A 192 -1.04 -35.92 -10.33
CA GLU A 192 -2.38 -36.31 -10.80
C GLU A 192 -2.38 -36.80 -12.26
N VAL A 193 -1.83 -38.01 -12.47
CA VAL A 193 -2.07 -38.83 -13.68
C VAL A 193 -2.24 -40.28 -13.24
N VAL A 194 -3.21 -40.98 -13.87
CA VAL A 194 -3.77 -42.32 -13.57
C VAL A 194 -4.91 -42.31 -12.53
N GLN A 195 -6.03 -43.02 -12.69
CA GLN A 195 -6.37 -44.10 -13.64
C GLN A 195 -7.91 -44.29 -13.73
N ALA A 196 -8.48 -44.51 -14.92
CA ALA A 196 -9.79 -45.19 -15.10
C ALA A 196 -10.10 -45.47 -16.60
N GLU A 197 -9.56 -46.55 -17.16
CA GLU A 197 -10.13 -47.15 -18.38
C GLU A 197 -11.25 -48.14 -18.01
N GLY A 198 -12.30 -48.18 -18.84
CA GLY A 198 -13.00 -49.42 -19.19
C GLY A 198 -14.09 -49.96 -18.27
N VAL A 199 -15.36 -49.75 -18.67
CA VAL A 199 -16.36 -50.83 -18.68
C VAL A 199 -17.16 -50.76 -19.97
N ALA A 200 -17.11 -51.81 -20.78
CA ALA A 200 -18.02 -52.04 -21.90
C ALA A 200 -19.10 -53.03 -21.49
N ALA A 201 -20.38 -52.70 -21.71
CA ALA A 201 -21.48 -53.67 -21.63
C ALA A 201 -22.71 -53.25 -22.45
N LYS A 202 -22.92 -53.96 -23.57
CA LYS A 202 -24.21 -54.35 -24.20
C LYS A 202 -25.29 -53.28 -24.45
N ASN A 203 -25.58 -53.08 -25.73
CA ASN A 203 -26.78 -53.66 -26.34
C ASN A 203 -26.45 -54.16 -27.75
#